data_AF-A0A3R9R049-F1
#
_entry.id   AF-A0A3R9R049-F1
#
_cell.length_a   1.000
_cell.length_b   1.000
_cell.length_c   1.000
_cell.angle_alpha   90.00
_cell.angle_beta   90.00
_cell.angle_gamma   90.00
#
_symmetry.space_group_name_H-M   'P 1'
#
loop_
_entity.id
_entity.type
_entity.pdbx_description
1 polymer ?
#
loop_
_entity_poly.entity_id
_entity_poly.type
_entity_poly.pdbx_seq_one_letter_code
_entity_poly.pdbx_strand_id
1 'polypeptide(L)'
;MENIAELLAVLVAENESYTYVDKLGYAPSKDLALYYLREALRDFISLKNKPQSQWSSPKAFEEAGKIKMELVEREIESMERISSMKELREAVSLIAAKALSIASRLKG
;
A
#
# COMPACT_ATOMS: atom_id res chain seq x y z
N MET A 1 -0.16 1.75 -10.59
CA MET A 1 0.14 2.19 -9.21
C MET A 1 -1.11 2.22 -8.32
N GLU A 2 -2.23 1.71 -8.80
CA GLU A 2 -3.51 1.76 -8.07
C GLU A 2 -3.64 0.62 -7.07
N ASN A 3 -3.16 -0.57 -7.45
CA ASN A 3 -3.24 -1.76 -6.61
C ASN A 3 -2.34 -1.66 -5.37
N ILE A 4 -1.13 -1.08 -5.52
CA ILE A 4 -0.29 -0.76 -4.36
C ILE A 4 -0.99 0.26 -3.45
N ALA A 5 -1.64 1.28 -4.02
CA ALA A 5 -2.33 2.29 -3.24
C ALA A 5 -3.53 1.73 -2.47
N GLU A 6 -4.32 0.83 -3.07
CA GLU A 6 -5.41 0.11 -2.40
C GLU A 6 -4.91 -0.74 -1.23
N LEU A 7 -3.80 -1.46 -1.42
CA LEU A 7 -3.18 -2.26 -0.36
C LEU A 7 -2.77 -1.38 0.83
N LEU A 8 -2.10 -0.26 0.56
CA LEU A 8 -1.72 0.68 1.61
C LEU A 8 -2.94 1.32 2.26
N ALA A 9 -4.00 1.60 1.50
CA ALA A 9 -5.23 2.15 2.04
C ALA A 9 -5.91 1.21 3.03
N VAL A 10 -5.93 -0.10 2.75
CA VAL A 10 -6.43 -1.11 3.69
C VAL A 10 -5.62 -1.09 4.98
N LEU A 11 -4.28 -1.07 4.89
CA LEU A 11 -3.42 -1.01 6.07
C LEU A 11 -3.64 0.26 6.90
N VAL A 12 -3.84 1.41 6.24
CA VAL A 12 -4.13 2.69 6.91
C VAL A 12 -5.50 2.67 7.57
N ALA A 13 -6.51 2.12 6.90
CA ALA A 13 -7.87 2.06 7.42
C ALA A 13 -7.98 1.12 8.62
N GLU A 14 -7.30 -0.02 8.58
CA GLU A 14 -7.38 -1.03 9.64
C GLU A 14 -6.46 -0.73 10.83
N ASN A 15 -5.21 -0.29 10.58
CA ASN A 15 -4.25 -0.06 11.66
C ASN A 15 -4.25 1.39 12.19
N GLU A 16 -5.06 2.27 11.59
CA GLU A 16 -5.08 3.72 11.82
C GLU A 16 -3.69 4.38 11.69
N SER A 17 -2.78 3.76 10.93
CA SER A 17 -1.38 4.15 10.83
C SER A 17 -1.00 4.50 9.40
N TYR A 18 -0.32 5.65 9.23
CA TYR A 18 0.19 6.12 7.94
C TYR A 18 1.63 5.66 7.65
N THR A 19 2.18 4.78 8.50
CA THR A 19 3.60 4.36 8.50
C THR A 19 4.15 4.05 7.11
N TYR A 20 3.46 3.23 6.32
CA TYR A 20 3.96 2.82 5.01
C TYR A 20 3.82 3.91 3.94
N VAL A 21 2.80 4.75 4.04
CA VAL A 21 2.62 5.92 3.18
C VAL A 21 3.77 6.90 3.42
N ASP A 22 4.07 7.19 4.68
CA ASP A 22 5.14 8.11 5.07
C ASP A 22 6.52 7.55 4.68
N LYS A 23 6.80 6.29 5.04
CA LYS A 23 8.04 5.59 4.68
C LYS A 23 8.33 5.66 3.17
N LEU A 24 7.31 5.42 2.33
CA LEU A 24 7.47 5.50 0.87
C LEU A 24 7.65 6.93 0.37
N GLY A 25 6.91 7.90 0.93
CA GLY A 25 7.04 9.31 0.57
C GLY A 25 8.44 9.88 0.86
N TYR A 26 9.12 9.35 1.87
CA TYR A 26 10.46 9.79 2.28
C TYR A 26 11.62 8.90 1.80
N ALA A 27 11.36 7.88 0.97
CA ALA A 27 12.41 6.97 0.51
C ALA A 27 13.44 7.69 -0.40
N PRO A 28 14.73 7.75 -0.03
CA PRO A 28 15.77 8.44 -0.80
C PRO A 28 16.37 7.55 -1.90
N SER A 29 15.94 6.29 -2.01
CA SER A 29 16.39 5.35 -3.03
C SER A 29 15.29 4.36 -3.39
N LYS A 30 15.40 3.78 -4.59
CA LYS A 30 14.51 2.70 -5.06
C LYS A 30 14.56 1.49 -4.13
N ASP A 31 15.77 1.09 -3.71
CA ASP A 31 15.95 -0.06 -2.83
C ASP A 31 15.23 0.13 -1.50
N LEU A 32 15.26 1.35 -0.94
CA LEU A 32 14.55 1.62 0.31
C LEU A 32 13.02 1.65 0.10
N ALA A 33 12.56 2.19 -1.02
CA ALA A 33 11.14 2.15 -1.38
C ALA A 33 10.63 0.70 -1.52
N LEU A 34 11.38 -0.15 -2.23
CA LEU A 34 11.08 -1.58 -2.37
C LEU A 34 11.14 -2.33 -1.03
N TYR A 35 12.10 -1.98 -0.17
CA TYR A 35 12.18 -2.51 1.19
C TYR A 35 10.91 -2.18 2.01
N TYR A 36 10.44 -0.93 1.95
CA TYR A 36 9.22 -0.53 2.66
C TYR A 36 7.95 -1.16 2.06
N LEU A 37 7.88 -1.33 0.74
CA LEU A 37 6.80 -2.09 0.11
C LEU A 37 6.78 -3.54 0.59
N ARG A 38 7.95 -4.17 0.72
CA ARG A 38 8.06 -5.53 1.26
C ARG A 38 7.55 -5.61 2.70
N GLU A 39 7.85 -4.63 3.55
CA GLU A 39 7.28 -4.57 4.91
C GLU A 39 5.76 -4.44 4.87
N ALA A 40 5.21 -3.54 4.04
CA ALA A 40 3.78 -3.37 3.88
C ALA A 40 3.07 -4.65 3.39
N LEU A 41 3.65 -5.35 2.41
CA LEU A 41 3.12 -6.62 1.91
C LEU A 41 3.05 -7.68 3.01
N ARG A 42 4.11 -7.81 3.82
CA ARG A 42 4.14 -8.77 4.94
C ARG A 42 2.99 -8.50 5.92
N ASP A 43 2.81 -7.25 6.29
CA ASP A 43 1.77 -6.86 7.24
C ASP A 43 0.37 -7.04 6.64
N PHE A 44 0.19 -6.74 5.35
CA PHE A 44 -1.05 -6.98 4.63
C PHE A 44 -1.40 -8.47 4.57
N ILE A 45 -0.44 -9.34 4.28
CA ILE A 45 -0.64 -10.80 4.27
C ILE A 45 -1.03 -11.29 5.68
N SER A 46 -0.34 -10.81 6.71
CA SER A 46 -0.68 -11.14 8.10
C SER A 46 -2.11 -10.74 8.44
N LEU A 47 -2.52 -9.54 8.02
CA LEU A 47 -3.85 -9.02 8.23
C LEU A 47 -4.92 -9.81 7.45
N LYS A 48 -4.68 -10.13 6.16
CA LYS A 48 -5.60 -10.88 5.29
C LYS A 48 -5.93 -12.28 5.81
N ASN A 49 -5.01 -12.88 6.57
CA ASN A 49 -5.21 -14.20 7.17
C ASN A 49 -6.05 -14.17 8.46
N LYS A 50 -6.40 -13.00 8.98
CA LYS A 50 -7.27 -12.88 10.15
C LYS A 50 -8.74 -13.04 9.76
N PRO A 51 -9.56 -13.72 10.60
CA PRO A 51 -11.01 -13.76 10.38
C PRO A 51 -11.61 -12.36 10.48
N GLN A 52 -12.72 -12.10 9.78
CA GLN A 52 -13.41 -10.80 9.76
C GLN A 52 -13.72 -10.25 11.16
N SER A 53 -13.97 -11.11 12.15
CA SER A 53 -14.23 -10.71 13.55
C SER A 53 -13.06 -10.01 14.24
N GLN A 54 -11.85 -10.06 13.66
CA GLN A 54 -10.65 -9.39 14.15
C GLN A 54 -10.30 -8.13 13.35
N TRP A 55 -11.15 -7.73 12.40
CA TRP A 55 -11.00 -6.48 11.66
C TRP A 55 -11.82 -5.38 12.32
N SER A 56 -11.21 -4.21 12.41
CA SER A 56 -11.81 -2.99 12.95
C SER A 56 -12.70 -2.32 11.90
N SER A 57 -12.31 -2.38 10.62
CA SER A 57 -13.10 -1.86 9.50
C SER A 57 -13.67 -2.99 8.62
N PRO A 58 -15.00 -3.18 8.60
CA PRO A 58 -15.65 -4.11 7.66
C PRO A 58 -15.39 -3.74 6.19
N LYS A 59 -15.34 -2.45 5.85
CA LYS A 59 -15.03 -2.00 4.49
C LYS A 59 -13.59 -2.31 4.09
N ALA A 60 -12.64 -2.18 5.01
CA ALA A 60 -11.25 -2.55 4.76
C ALA A 60 -11.12 -4.06 4.49
N PHE A 61 -11.87 -4.90 5.23
CA PHE A 61 -11.92 -6.34 4.98
C PHE A 61 -12.46 -6.67 3.58
N GLU A 62 -13.58 -6.07 3.19
CA GLU A 62 -14.16 -6.26 1.86
C GLU A 62 -13.19 -5.81 0.74
N GLU A 63 -12.54 -4.67 0.92
CA GLU A 63 -11.59 -4.14 -0.05
C GLU A 63 -10.34 -5.02 -0.16
N ALA A 64 -9.82 -5.51 0.96
CA ALA A 64 -8.70 -6.46 0.99
C ALA A 64 -9.00 -7.77 0.22
N GLY A 65 -10.26 -8.19 0.19
CA GLY A 65 -10.73 -9.34 -0.56
C GLY A 65 -10.72 -9.14 -2.08
N LYS A 66 -10.83 -7.89 -2.56
CA LYS A 66 -10.86 -7.54 -3.99
C LYS A 66 -9.46 -7.37 -4.60
N ILE A 67 -8.45 -7.11 -3.77
CA ILE A 67 -7.07 -6.88 -4.22
C ILE A 67 -6.53 -8.15 -4.90
N LYS A 68 -6.13 -7.99 -6.16
CA LYS A 68 -5.48 -9.02 -6.97
C LYS A 68 -3.96 -8.89 -6.86
N MET A 69 -3.33 -9.81 -6.14
CA MET A 69 -1.89 -9.73 -5.86
C MET A 69 -1.02 -9.79 -7.12
N GLU A 70 -1.50 -10.42 -8.20
CA GLU A 70 -0.81 -10.45 -9.48
C GLU A 70 -0.68 -9.05 -10.11
N LEU A 71 -1.65 -8.16 -9.84
CA LEU A 71 -1.58 -6.77 -10.30
C LEU A 71 -0.63 -5.94 -9.43
N VAL A 72 -0.60 -6.21 -8.12
CA VAL A 72 0.35 -5.60 -7.18
C VAL A 72 1.79 -5.97 -7.57
N GLU A 73 2.05 -7.24 -7.88
CA GLU A 73 3.35 -7.73 -8.34
C GLU A 73 3.84 -7.00 -9.60
N ARG A 74 2.98 -6.87 -10.62
CA ARG A 74 3.31 -6.12 -11.85
C ARG A 74 3.62 -4.65 -11.60
N GLU A 75 2.96 -4.02 -10.64
CA GLU A 75 3.25 -2.64 -10.25
C GLU A 75 4.61 -2.53 -9.55
N ILE A 76 4.97 -3.51 -8.72
CA ILE A 76 6.29 -3.57 -8.06
C ILE A 76 7.40 -3.77 -9.10
N GLU A 77 7.23 -4.67 -10.06
CA GLU A 77 8.18 -4.83 -11.18
C GLU A 77 8.32 -3.53 -11.98
N SER A 78 7.23 -2.78 -12.15
CA SER A 78 7.27 -1.48 -12.82
C SER A 78 8.08 -0.46 -12.03
N MET A 79 7.99 -0.47 -10.70
CA MET A 79 8.82 0.35 -9.83
C MET A 79 10.30 -0.06 -9.87
N GLU A 80 10.60 -1.35 -9.98
CA GLU A 80 11.96 -1.85 -10.12
C GLU A 80 12.66 -1.30 -11.38
N ARG A 81 11.91 -1.12 -12.46
CA ARG A 81 12.41 -0.57 -13.74
C ARG A 81 12.65 0.95 -13.72
N ILE A 82 12.25 1.66 -12.66
CA ILE A 82 12.52 3.09 -12.53
C ILE A 82 14.04 3.32 -12.42
N SER A 83 14.53 4.23 -13.25
CA SER A 83 15.96 4.55 -13.38
C SER A 83 16.32 5.91 -12.78
N SER A 84 15.34 6.81 -12.61
CA SER A 84 15.58 8.15 -12.07
C SER A 84 14.89 8.38 -10.73
N MET A 85 15.56 9.12 -9.84
CA MET A 85 14.99 9.51 -8.55
C MET A 85 13.78 10.45 -8.68
N LYS A 86 13.68 11.18 -9.79
CA LYS A 86 12.53 12.04 -10.07
C LYS A 86 11.28 11.17 -10.31
N GLU A 87 11.36 10.21 -11.21
CA GLU A 87 10.27 9.26 -11.49
C GLU A 87 9.87 8.46 -10.26
N LEU A 88 10.85 8.03 -9.45
CA LEU A 88 10.56 7.32 -8.21
C LEU A 88 9.72 8.20 -7.26
N ARG A 89 10.12 9.47 -7.07
CA ARG A 89 9.39 10.42 -6.22
C ARG A 89 7.97 10.67 -6.73
N GLU A 90 7.79 10.80 -8.03
CA GLU A 90 6.47 10.98 -8.65
C GLU A 90 5.59 9.74 -8.43
N ALA A 91 6.14 8.53 -8.63
CA ALA A 91 5.44 7.28 -8.41
C ALA A 91 4.99 7.10 -6.95
N VAL A 92 5.89 7.26 -5.98
CA VAL A 92 5.55 7.10 -4.55
C VAL A 92 4.59 8.18 -4.08
N SER A 93 4.71 9.42 -4.57
CA SER A 93 3.78 10.51 -4.25
C SER A 93 2.37 10.20 -4.76
N LEU A 94 2.23 9.66 -5.97
CA LEU A 94 0.95 9.25 -6.53
C LEU A 94 0.33 8.09 -5.73
N ILE A 95 1.13 7.08 -5.39
CA ILE A 95 0.71 5.95 -4.55
C ILE A 95 0.19 6.47 -3.20
N ALA A 96 0.96 7.33 -2.52
CA ALA A 96 0.62 7.92 -1.24
C ALA A 96 -0.70 8.71 -1.30
N ALA A 97 -0.82 9.61 -2.28
CA ALA A 97 -2.03 10.42 -2.45
C ALA A 97 -3.28 9.55 -2.70
N LYS A 98 -3.17 8.54 -3.57
CA LYS A 98 -4.26 7.59 -3.82
C LYS A 98 -4.60 6.78 -2.58
N ALA A 99 -3.60 6.27 -1.86
CA ALA A 99 -3.81 5.46 -0.67
C ALA A 99 -4.58 6.24 0.40
N LEU A 100 -4.19 7.49 0.66
CA LEU A 100 -4.88 8.36 1.62
C LEU A 100 -6.32 8.68 1.16
N SER A 101 -6.51 8.96 -0.13
CA SER A 101 -7.84 9.19 -0.70
C SER A 101 -8.76 7.97 -0.54
N ILE A 102 -8.27 6.76 -0.82
CA ILE A 102 -9.02 5.52 -0.68
C ILE A 102 -9.31 5.24 0.81
N ALA A 103 -8.29 5.34 1.67
CA ALA A 103 -8.42 5.08 3.11
C ALA A 103 -9.48 5.95 3.78
N SER A 104 -9.62 7.21 3.35
CA SER A 104 -10.68 8.11 3.86
C SER A 104 -12.10 7.56 3.64
N ARG A 105 -12.31 6.75 2.60
CA ARG A 105 -13.60 6.11 2.29
C ARG A 105 -13.80 4.77 3.02
N LEU A 106 -12.71 4.12 3.43
CA LEU A 106 -12.71 2.83 4.13
C LEU A 106 -12.83 2.96 5.66
N LYS A 107 -12.51 4.13 6.22
CA LYS A 107 -12.61 4.40 7.67
C LYS A 107 -14.03 4.64 8.19
N GLY A 108 -14.98 4.94 7.30
CA GLY A 108 -16.41 5.06 7.66
C GLY A 108 -17.19 3.81 7.32
#